data_AF-A0A7W6ETT2-F1
#
_entry.id   AF-A0A7W6ETT2-F1
#
_cell.length_a   1.000
_cell.length_b   1.000
_cell.length_c   1.000
_cell.angle_alpha   90.00
_cell.angle_beta   90.00
_cell.angle_gamma   90.00
#
_symmetry.space_group_name_H-M   'P 1'
#
loop_
_entity.id
_entity.type
_entity.pdbx_description
1 polymer ?
#
loop_
_entity_poly.entity_id
_entity_poly.type
_entity_poly.pdbx_seq_one_letter_code
_entity_poly.pdbx_strand_id
1 'polypeptide(L)'
;MAPVFSRRFTLRSLFVAGLFPRFSAASDTPTQAVLVRKDEGERLKIGGSIFDFKLKKNQTGGQLAFAEAVISVGTLGAPPHLHRTFDEVCYVLEGTVQVWVEGEVVTLHSGDVHLRPKGKIHTFWNAGKTPAKCLEISMPGGHEDYLRDLSQLLAKGTRPQPEDFAALAQKHDIVYFWDKLPEIIKKYQVQL
;
A
#
# COMPACT_ATOMS: atom_id res chain seq x y z
N MET A 1 72.47 20.79 23.36
CA MET A 1 71.10 21.00 23.87
C MET A 1 70.31 21.72 22.79
N ALA A 2 69.31 21.07 22.18
CA ALA A 2 68.46 21.64 21.13
C ALA A 2 67.00 21.68 21.62
N PRO A 3 66.18 22.70 21.30
CA PRO A 3 64.82 22.80 21.79
C PRO A 3 63.84 22.02 20.92
N VAL A 4 62.88 21.36 21.56
CA VAL A 4 61.77 20.64 20.93
C VAL A 4 60.62 21.63 20.67
N PHE A 5 60.25 21.84 19.41
CA PHE A 5 59.07 22.60 19.02
C PHE A 5 57.82 21.71 19.08
N SER A 6 56.88 22.07 19.97
CA SER A 6 55.52 21.52 20.02
C SER A 6 54.64 22.18 18.95
N ARG A 7 54.23 21.41 17.92
CA ARG A 7 53.20 21.83 16.97
C ARG A 7 51.84 21.34 17.45
N ARG A 8 50.98 22.26 17.90
CA ARG A 8 49.55 22.00 18.12
C ARG A 8 48.84 21.88 16.77
N PHE A 9 48.31 20.70 16.47
CA PHE A 9 47.35 20.51 15.38
C PHE A 9 45.95 20.85 15.91
N THR A 10 45.33 21.91 15.39
CA THR A 10 43.90 22.19 15.56
C THR A 10 43.15 21.50 14.42
N LEU A 11 42.43 20.41 14.71
CA LEU A 11 41.42 19.87 13.80
C LEU A 11 40.28 20.88 13.68
N ARG A 12 40.16 21.55 12.53
CA ARG A 12 38.90 22.18 12.12
C ARG A 12 37.97 21.07 11.64
N SER A 13 36.94 20.77 12.44
CA SER A 13 35.86 19.89 12.02
C SER A 13 35.06 20.59 10.91
N LEU A 14 35.18 20.09 9.67
CA LEU A 14 34.28 20.46 8.58
C LEU A 14 32.99 19.66 8.74
N PHE A 15 31.94 20.30 9.25
CA PHE A 15 30.58 19.79 9.13
C PHE A 15 30.16 19.87 7.66
N VAL A 16 30.23 18.76 6.95
CA VAL A 16 29.50 18.60 5.69
C VAL A 16 28.05 18.35 6.06
N ALA A 17 27.19 19.34 5.86
CA ALA A 17 25.75 19.18 5.95
C ALA A 17 25.32 18.19 4.85
N GLY A 18 25.28 16.91 5.19
CA GLY A 18 24.75 15.86 4.33
C GLY A 18 23.30 16.16 4.03
N LEU A 19 22.98 16.27 2.74
CA LEU A 19 21.63 16.34 2.22
C LEU A 19 21.00 14.94 2.40
N PHE A 20 20.68 14.57 3.63
CA PHE A 20 19.88 13.37 3.88
C PHE A 20 18.50 13.61 3.28
N PRO A 21 17.97 12.67 2.48
CA PRO A 21 16.60 12.79 1.99
C PRO A 21 15.69 12.95 3.20
N ARG A 22 14.91 14.04 3.23
CA ARG A 22 13.83 14.18 4.22
C ARG A 22 12.82 13.08 3.93
N PHE A 23 12.96 11.95 4.60
CA PHE A 23 11.81 11.12 4.89
C PHE A 23 10.80 12.04 5.57
N SER A 24 9.57 12.10 5.08
CA SER A 24 8.49 12.71 5.85
C SER A 24 8.37 11.87 7.10
N ALA A 25 9.01 12.32 8.18
CA ALA A 25 8.96 11.64 9.46
C ALA A 25 7.49 11.53 9.87
N ALA A 26 7.17 10.46 10.61
CA ALA A 26 5.92 10.39 11.35
C ALA A 26 5.74 11.70 12.15
N SER A 27 4.50 12.14 12.32
CA SER A 27 4.21 13.34 13.11
C SER A 27 4.86 13.24 14.49
N ASP A 28 5.58 14.29 14.92
CA ASP A 28 6.13 14.39 16.27
C ASP A 28 5.04 14.58 17.35
N THR A 29 3.79 14.81 16.93
CA THR A 29 2.66 14.85 17.87
C THR A 29 2.27 13.43 18.29
N PRO A 30 2.23 13.13 19.60
CA PRO A 30 1.81 11.82 20.08
C PRO A 30 0.43 11.43 19.56
N THR A 31 0.31 10.22 19.04
CA THR A 31 -0.98 9.64 18.65
C THR A 31 -1.85 9.37 19.87
N GLN A 32 -3.17 9.50 19.69
CA GLN A 32 -4.14 9.16 20.73
C GLN A 32 -4.53 7.67 20.66
N ALA A 33 -4.88 7.10 21.81
CA ALA A 33 -5.47 5.76 21.83
C ALA A 33 -6.81 5.77 21.10
N VAL A 34 -7.02 4.80 20.22
CA VAL A 34 -8.28 4.65 19.47
C VAL A 34 -8.75 3.21 19.53
N LEU A 35 -10.06 3.04 19.60
CA LEU A 35 -10.75 1.77 19.54
C LEU A 35 -11.67 1.80 18.31
N VAL A 36 -11.48 0.83 17.41
CA VAL A 36 -12.39 0.60 16.28
C VAL A 36 -12.88 -0.84 16.38
N ARG A 37 -14.17 -1.00 16.71
CA ARG A 37 -14.80 -2.32 16.89
C ARG A 37 -14.92 -3.06 15.57
N LYS A 38 -15.19 -4.37 15.61
CA LYS A 38 -15.32 -5.25 14.45
C LYS A 38 -16.14 -4.62 13.31
N ASP A 39 -17.34 -4.15 13.61
CA ASP A 39 -18.30 -3.61 12.64
C ASP A 39 -18.21 -2.08 12.46
N GLU A 40 -17.20 -1.46 13.06
CA GLU A 40 -16.88 -0.04 12.88
C GLU A 40 -15.73 0.12 11.89
N GLY A 41 -15.54 1.36 11.46
CA GLY A 41 -14.53 1.73 10.48
C GLY A 41 -15.19 2.37 9.28
N GLU A 42 -14.35 2.86 8.39
CA GLU A 42 -14.83 3.44 7.16
C GLU A 42 -14.93 2.38 6.08
N ARG A 43 -16.16 2.11 5.63
CA ARG A 43 -16.43 1.13 4.58
C ARG A 43 -16.34 1.74 3.19
N LEU A 44 -15.46 1.19 2.37
CA LEU A 44 -15.31 1.51 0.95
C LEU A 44 -15.64 0.28 0.11
N LYS A 45 -16.44 0.47 -0.94
CA LYS A 45 -16.75 -0.57 -1.93
C LYS A 45 -15.99 -0.30 -3.21
N ILE A 46 -15.20 -1.26 -3.67
CA ILE A 46 -14.34 -1.15 -4.84
C ILE A 46 -14.45 -2.44 -5.65
N GLY A 47 -15.08 -2.37 -6.81
CA GLY A 47 -15.37 -3.55 -7.63
C GLY A 47 -16.13 -4.63 -6.84
N GLY A 48 -15.63 -5.86 -6.89
CA GLY A 48 -16.12 -6.99 -6.10
C GLY A 48 -15.57 -7.09 -4.67
N SER A 49 -14.93 -6.03 -4.17
CA SER A 49 -14.27 -6.01 -2.86
C SER A 49 -14.84 -4.95 -1.92
N ILE A 50 -14.74 -5.22 -0.62
CA ILE A 50 -15.08 -4.29 0.47
C ILE A 50 -13.82 -4.06 1.30
N PHE A 51 -13.55 -2.81 1.65
CA PHE A 51 -12.45 -2.41 2.53
C PHE A 51 -13.03 -1.66 3.72
N ASP A 52 -12.87 -2.20 4.92
CA ASP A 52 -13.25 -1.54 6.18
C ASP A 52 -12.00 -1.00 6.86
N PHE A 53 -11.72 0.29 6.68
CA PHE A 53 -10.55 0.94 7.27
C PHE A 53 -10.66 1.01 8.80
N LYS A 54 -9.74 0.31 9.47
CA LYS A 54 -9.68 0.20 10.94
C LYS A 54 -8.79 1.28 11.53
N LEU A 55 -7.64 1.54 10.92
CA LEU A 55 -6.77 2.67 11.26
C LEU A 55 -6.38 3.43 10.01
N LYS A 56 -6.42 4.75 10.09
CA LYS A 56 -6.03 5.67 9.02
C LYS A 56 -4.76 6.42 9.38
N LYS A 57 -4.11 6.99 8.38
CA LYS A 57 -2.88 7.79 8.50
C LYS A 57 -2.94 8.84 9.61
N ASN A 58 -4.07 9.54 9.74
CA ASN A 58 -4.25 10.58 10.74
C ASN A 58 -4.32 10.04 12.19
N GLN A 59 -4.68 8.77 12.39
CA GLN A 59 -4.76 8.12 13.70
C GLN A 59 -3.41 7.51 14.12
N THR A 60 -2.54 7.19 13.16
CA THR A 60 -1.27 6.50 13.37
C THR A 60 -0.05 7.42 13.31
N GLY A 61 -0.27 8.74 13.24
CA GLY A 61 0.80 9.72 13.07
C GLY A 61 1.51 9.57 11.72
N GLY A 62 0.85 8.97 10.72
CA GLY A 62 1.39 8.72 9.40
C GLY A 62 2.03 7.35 9.19
N GLN A 63 2.25 6.57 10.25
CA GLN A 63 3.05 5.35 10.18
C GLN A 63 2.43 4.24 9.34
N LEU A 64 1.10 4.09 9.42
CA LEU A 64 0.37 3.11 8.62
C LEU A 64 -1.09 3.50 8.44
N ALA A 65 -1.74 2.91 7.46
CA ALA A 65 -3.18 2.74 7.45
C ALA A 65 -3.48 1.27 7.16
N PHE A 66 -4.55 0.73 7.72
CA PHE A 66 -4.98 -0.61 7.35
C PHE A 66 -6.49 -0.78 7.33
N ALA A 67 -6.91 -1.68 6.45
CA ALA A 67 -8.29 -2.12 6.30
C ALA A 67 -8.40 -3.63 6.48
N GLU A 68 -9.54 -4.08 7.01
CA GLU A 68 -10.01 -5.43 6.76
C GLU A 68 -10.67 -5.44 5.38
N ALA A 69 -10.12 -6.23 4.45
CA ALA A 69 -10.63 -6.38 3.10
C ALA A 69 -11.34 -7.72 2.94
N VAL A 70 -12.48 -7.71 2.24
CA VAL A 70 -13.18 -8.91 1.77
C VAL A 70 -13.20 -8.89 0.25
N ILE A 71 -12.65 -9.94 -0.36
CA ILE A 71 -12.48 -10.05 -1.81
C ILE A 71 -13.35 -11.21 -2.32
N SER A 72 -14.23 -10.91 -3.28
CA SER A 72 -15.08 -11.92 -3.91
C SER A 72 -14.27 -12.96 -4.68
N VAL A 73 -14.82 -14.18 -4.80
CA VAL A 73 -14.17 -15.30 -5.50
C VAL A 73 -13.82 -14.92 -6.94
N GLY A 74 -12.58 -15.19 -7.36
CA GLY A 74 -12.09 -14.91 -8.71
C GLY A 74 -11.92 -13.42 -9.01
N THR A 75 -12.07 -12.53 -8.03
CA THR A 75 -11.92 -11.08 -8.20
C THR A 75 -10.52 -10.62 -7.84
N LEU A 76 -9.94 -9.79 -8.72
CA LEU A 76 -8.73 -9.01 -8.46
C LEU A 76 -9.03 -7.94 -7.41
N GLY A 77 -8.16 -7.80 -6.42
CA GLY A 77 -8.21 -6.69 -5.47
C GLY A 77 -7.80 -5.36 -6.10
N ALA A 78 -6.95 -5.39 -7.13
CA ALA A 78 -6.51 -4.24 -7.89
C ALA A 78 -5.99 -4.65 -9.28
N PRO A 79 -6.03 -3.78 -10.30
CA PRO A 79 -5.26 -4.00 -11.53
C PRO A 79 -3.75 -4.05 -11.22
N PRO A 80 -2.90 -4.58 -12.11
CA PRO A 80 -1.45 -4.50 -11.96
C PRO A 80 -0.98 -3.06 -11.75
N HIS A 81 -0.27 -2.82 -10.66
CA HIS A 81 0.16 -1.48 -10.28
C HIS A 81 1.44 -1.50 -9.45
N LEU A 82 2.00 -0.32 -9.18
CA LEU A 82 3.01 -0.13 -8.15
C LEU A 82 2.78 1.18 -7.39
N HIS A 83 3.40 1.26 -6.22
CA HIS A 83 3.54 2.48 -5.42
C HIS A 83 4.99 2.91 -5.37
N ARG A 84 5.28 4.20 -5.42
CA ARG A 84 6.66 4.71 -5.42
C ARG A 84 7.21 4.87 -4.01
N THR A 85 6.35 5.14 -3.04
CA THR A 85 6.76 5.69 -1.73
C THR A 85 6.42 4.81 -0.54
N PHE A 86 5.48 3.87 -0.66
CA PHE A 86 5.03 3.01 0.44
C PHE A 86 4.97 1.53 0.05
N ASP A 87 5.23 0.68 1.03
CA ASP A 87 5.07 -0.77 0.91
C ASP A 87 3.63 -1.14 1.31
N GLU A 88 3.17 -2.29 0.83
CA GLU A 88 1.90 -2.87 1.27
C GLU A 88 2.07 -4.27 1.85
N VAL A 89 1.26 -4.62 2.83
CA VAL A 89 1.22 -5.96 3.43
C VAL A 89 -0.18 -6.53 3.33
N CYS A 90 -0.26 -7.76 2.84
CA CYS A 90 -1.45 -8.59 2.88
C CYS A 90 -1.26 -9.67 3.95
N TYR A 91 -2.11 -9.71 4.96
CA TYR A 91 -2.18 -10.81 5.93
C TYR A 91 -3.52 -11.51 5.81
N VAL A 92 -3.54 -12.79 5.47
CA VAL A 92 -4.81 -13.50 5.22
C VAL A 92 -5.43 -13.96 6.53
N LEU A 93 -6.67 -13.55 6.78
CA LEU A 93 -7.49 -13.98 7.91
C LEU A 93 -8.30 -15.23 7.54
N GLU A 94 -8.97 -15.21 6.40
CA GLU A 94 -9.85 -16.30 5.93
C GLU A 94 -9.70 -16.51 4.42
N GLY A 95 -9.80 -17.75 3.96
CA GLY A 95 -9.82 -18.08 2.53
C GLY A 95 -8.41 -18.17 1.91
N THR A 96 -8.33 -17.83 0.62
CA THR A 96 -7.10 -17.97 -0.18
C THR A 96 -6.90 -16.76 -1.07
N VAL A 97 -5.74 -16.12 -0.95
CA VAL A 97 -5.32 -15.00 -1.80
C VAL A 97 -4.11 -15.44 -2.60
N GLN A 98 -4.10 -15.17 -3.90
CA GLN A 98 -2.86 -15.23 -4.68
C GLN A 98 -2.35 -13.81 -4.88
N VAL A 99 -1.04 -13.64 -4.70
CA VAL A 99 -0.34 -12.39 -4.97
C VAL A 99 0.62 -12.63 -6.12
N TRP A 100 0.60 -11.73 -7.09
CA TRP A 100 1.56 -11.69 -8.18
C TRP A 100 2.49 -10.49 -7.99
N VAL A 101 3.81 -10.72 -8.06
CA VAL A 101 4.83 -9.65 -8.02
C VAL A 101 5.86 -9.93 -9.11
N GLU A 102 6.04 -8.99 -10.05
CA GLU A 102 7.05 -9.04 -11.11
C GLU A 102 7.14 -10.36 -11.92
N GLY A 103 6.06 -11.13 -12.01
CA GLY A 103 6.02 -12.39 -12.77
C GLY A 103 5.80 -13.62 -11.89
N GLU A 104 6.14 -13.54 -10.60
CA GLU A 104 6.00 -14.64 -9.66
C GLU A 104 4.65 -14.62 -8.97
N VAL A 105 4.06 -15.79 -8.76
CA VAL A 105 2.79 -15.96 -8.05
C VAL A 105 3.01 -16.78 -6.80
N VAL A 106 2.52 -16.28 -5.67
CA VAL A 106 2.48 -17.01 -4.40
C VAL A 106 1.04 -17.16 -3.94
N THR A 107 0.70 -18.34 -3.43
CA THR A 107 -0.61 -18.60 -2.81
C THR A 107 -0.50 -18.45 -1.30
N LEU A 108 -1.36 -17.63 -0.73
CA LEU A 108 -1.48 -17.34 0.69
C LEU A 108 -2.76 -17.97 1.24
N HIS A 109 -2.64 -18.65 2.37
CA HIS A 109 -3.73 -19.19 3.16
C HIS A 109 -3.88 -18.40 4.46
N SER A 110 -4.96 -18.65 5.21
CA SER A 110 -5.13 -18.08 6.56
C SER A 110 -3.88 -18.21 7.43
N GLY A 111 -3.40 -17.08 7.95
CA GLY A 111 -2.18 -16.98 8.76
C GLY A 111 -0.94 -16.58 7.98
N ASP A 112 -0.96 -16.65 6.64
CA ASP A 112 0.15 -16.25 5.80
C ASP A 112 0.18 -14.73 5.61
N VAL A 113 1.39 -14.21 5.40
CA VAL A 113 1.67 -12.80 5.16
C VAL A 113 2.49 -12.63 3.90
N HIS A 114 2.20 -11.58 3.14
CA HIS A 114 2.98 -11.19 1.98
C HIS A 114 3.26 -9.69 1.99
N LEU A 115 4.52 -9.32 1.85
CA LEU A 115 4.96 -7.94 1.64
C LEU A 115 5.01 -7.65 0.13
N ARG A 116 4.34 -6.60 -0.32
CA ARG A 116 4.40 -6.05 -1.67
C ARG A 116 5.26 -4.78 -1.61
N PRO A 117 6.55 -4.87 -1.96
CA PRO A 117 7.46 -3.73 -1.79
C PRO A 117 7.14 -2.60 -2.76
N LYS A 118 7.40 -1.36 -2.34
CA LYS A 118 7.38 -0.19 -3.21
C LYS A 118 8.32 -0.37 -4.40
N GLY A 119 7.92 0.20 -5.52
CA GLY A 119 8.64 0.10 -6.79
C GLY A 119 8.50 -1.25 -7.50
N LYS A 120 7.79 -2.23 -6.92
CA LYS A 120 7.54 -3.54 -7.52
C LYS A 120 6.12 -3.60 -8.07
N ILE A 121 5.99 -4.00 -9.33
CA ILE A 121 4.67 -4.18 -9.96
C ILE A 121 4.01 -5.40 -9.33
N HIS A 122 2.79 -5.23 -8.84
CA HIS A 122 2.05 -6.29 -8.19
C HIS A 122 0.54 -6.21 -8.45
N THR A 123 -0.13 -7.33 -8.19
CA THR A 123 -1.59 -7.45 -8.09
C THR A 123 -1.91 -8.64 -7.18
N PHE A 124 -3.17 -8.82 -6.83
CA PHE A 124 -3.64 -9.91 -6.00
C PHE A 124 -5.10 -10.23 -6.30
N TRP A 125 -5.52 -11.46 -6.04
CA TRP A 125 -6.90 -11.88 -6.22
C TRP A 125 -7.28 -12.97 -5.23
N ASN A 126 -8.57 -13.13 -5.01
CA ASN A 126 -9.08 -14.31 -4.33
C ASN A 126 -9.06 -15.50 -5.30
N ALA A 127 -8.21 -16.48 -5.01
CA ALA A 127 -8.06 -17.71 -5.80
C ALA A 127 -8.85 -18.91 -5.21
N GLY A 128 -9.55 -18.71 -4.10
CA GLY A 128 -10.29 -19.74 -3.39
C GLY A 128 -11.69 -19.98 -3.96
N LYS A 129 -12.47 -20.77 -3.21
CA LYS A 129 -13.88 -21.08 -3.53
C LYS A 129 -14.88 -20.31 -2.66
N THR A 130 -14.38 -19.55 -1.69
CA THR A 130 -15.15 -18.70 -0.77
C THR A 130 -14.55 -17.30 -0.76
N PRO A 131 -15.29 -16.26 -0.33
CA PRO A 131 -14.70 -14.95 -0.12
C PRO A 131 -13.43 -15.04 0.75
N ALA A 132 -12.41 -14.29 0.36
CA ALA A 132 -11.17 -14.18 1.11
C ALA A 132 -11.22 -12.93 1.97
N LYS A 133 -10.72 -13.03 3.19
CA LYS A 133 -10.59 -11.91 4.11
C LYS A 133 -9.12 -11.70 4.43
N CYS A 134 -8.63 -10.48 4.30
CA CYS A 134 -7.25 -10.12 4.61
C CYS A 134 -7.17 -8.77 5.33
N LEU A 135 -6.06 -8.54 6.03
CA LEU A 135 -5.62 -7.21 6.41
C LEU A 135 -4.78 -6.65 5.27
N GLU A 136 -5.16 -5.49 4.77
CA GLU A 136 -4.42 -4.74 3.76
C GLU A 136 -3.83 -3.50 4.44
N ILE A 137 -2.51 -3.48 4.59
CA ILE A 137 -1.78 -2.47 5.35
C ILE A 137 -0.89 -1.68 4.40
N SER A 138 -0.95 -0.36 4.44
CA SER A 138 -0.02 0.54 3.72
C SER A 138 0.94 1.22 4.69
N MET A 139 2.23 1.26 4.36
CA MET A 139 3.29 1.79 5.22
C MET A 139 4.32 2.61 4.42
N PRO A 140 4.41 3.94 4.62
CA PRO A 140 3.52 4.77 5.44
C PRO A 140 2.07 4.79 4.96
N GLY A 141 1.15 5.26 5.80
CA GLY A 141 -0.27 5.40 5.44
C GLY A 141 -0.51 6.52 4.41
N GLY A 142 -1.73 6.55 3.85
CA GLY A 142 -2.18 7.51 2.85
C GLY A 142 -2.85 6.87 1.63
N HIS A 143 -2.67 5.56 1.42
CA HIS A 143 -3.33 4.85 0.34
C HIS A 143 -4.86 4.82 0.48
N GLU A 144 -5.38 4.98 1.71
CA GLU A 144 -6.81 5.06 1.98
C GLU A 144 -7.50 6.24 1.28
N ASP A 145 -6.77 7.33 1.01
CA ASP A 145 -7.34 8.50 0.32
C ASP A 145 -7.57 8.20 -1.16
N TYR A 146 -6.66 7.43 -1.78
CA TYR A 146 -6.85 6.89 -3.12
C TYR A 146 -8.04 5.94 -3.18
N LEU A 147 -8.13 4.98 -2.25
CA LEU A 147 -9.25 4.02 -2.23
C LEU A 147 -10.59 4.72 -2.01
N ARG A 148 -10.62 5.79 -1.19
CA ARG A 148 -11.81 6.63 -0.98
C ARG A 148 -12.25 7.30 -2.28
N ASP A 149 -11.33 7.97 -2.97
CA ASP A 149 -11.63 8.63 -4.24
C ASP A 149 -12.05 7.64 -5.32
N LEU A 150 -11.39 6.46 -5.38
CA LEU A 150 -11.78 5.38 -6.29
C LEU A 150 -13.18 4.86 -5.98
N SER A 151 -13.50 4.64 -4.70
CA SER A 151 -14.83 4.17 -4.29
C SER A 151 -15.92 5.18 -4.68
N GLN A 152 -15.66 6.48 -4.50
CA GLN A 152 -16.56 7.55 -4.93
C GLN A 152 -16.73 7.59 -6.46
N LEU A 153 -15.64 7.42 -7.22
CA LEU A 153 -15.69 7.34 -8.68
C LEU A 153 -16.59 6.18 -9.12
N LEU A 154 -16.41 4.99 -8.55
CA LEU A 154 -17.18 3.80 -8.89
C LEU A 154 -18.65 3.88 -8.43
N ALA A 155 -18.95 4.62 -7.37
CA ALA A 155 -20.30 4.81 -6.86
C ALA A 155 -21.20 5.67 -7.77
N LYS A 156 -20.64 6.42 -8.73
CA LYS A 156 -21.40 7.27 -9.67
C LYS A 156 -22.31 6.50 -10.63
N GLY A 157 -22.15 5.17 -10.73
CA GLY A 157 -22.98 4.30 -11.56
C GLY A 157 -22.70 4.39 -13.06
N THR A 158 -21.92 5.37 -13.51
CA THR A 158 -21.33 5.43 -14.85
C THR A 158 -20.03 4.65 -14.89
N ARG A 159 -19.78 3.91 -15.98
CA ARG A 159 -18.50 3.22 -16.19
C ARG A 159 -17.36 4.26 -16.25
N PRO A 160 -16.36 4.21 -15.35
CA PRO A 160 -15.23 5.13 -15.42
C PRO A 160 -14.46 4.96 -16.73
N GLN A 161 -13.97 6.07 -17.24
CA GLN A 161 -13.16 6.12 -18.46
C GLN A 161 -11.66 6.13 -18.11
N PRO A 162 -10.77 5.82 -19.07
CA PRO A 162 -9.32 5.81 -18.83
C PRO A 162 -8.79 7.11 -18.19
N GLU A 163 -9.34 8.26 -18.57
CA GLU A 163 -8.98 9.57 -18.02
C GLU A 163 -9.32 9.72 -16.53
N ASP A 164 -10.36 9.05 -16.03
CA ASP A 164 -10.69 9.08 -14.60
C ASP A 164 -9.59 8.38 -13.78
N PHE A 165 -9.11 7.24 -14.26
CA PHE A 165 -8.00 6.52 -13.64
C PHE A 165 -6.68 7.29 -13.77
N ALA A 166 -6.46 7.97 -14.91
CA ALA A 166 -5.30 8.82 -15.10
C ALA A 166 -5.29 9.99 -14.11
N ALA A 167 -6.45 10.62 -13.85
CA ALA A 167 -6.58 11.69 -12.87
C ALA A 167 -6.30 11.19 -11.44
N LEU A 168 -6.78 9.98 -11.09
CA LEU A 168 -6.45 9.36 -9.81
C LEU A 168 -4.93 9.07 -9.69
N ALA A 169 -4.31 8.51 -10.73
CA ALA A 169 -2.87 8.21 -10.76
C ALA A 169 -1.98 9.47 -10.75
N GLN A 170 -2.50 10.61 -11.23
CA GLN A 170 -1.82 11.89 -11.11
C GLN A 170 -1.87 12.45 -9.69
N LYS A 171 -3.01 12.26 -8.99
CA LYS A 171 -3.24 12.78 -7.64
C LYS A 171 -2.58 11.92 -6.56
N HIS A 172 -2.56 10.61 -6.75
CA HIS A 172 -2.17 9.62 -5.73
C HIS A 172 -0.94 8.82 -6.16
N ASP A 173 -0.24 8.23 -5.19
CA ASP A 173 0.94 7.40 -5.48
C ASP A 173 0.55 6.00 -5.98
N ILE A 174 0.03 5.94 -7.19
CA ILE A 174 -0.29 4.70 -7.89
C ILE A 174 0.11 4.82 -9.37
N VAL A 175 0.69 3.76 -9.91
CA VAL A 175 1.04 3.65 -11.34
C VAL A 175 0.45 2.37 -11.87
N TYR A 176 -0.45 2.46 -12.84
CA TYR A 176 -1.09 1.31 -13.45
C TYR A 176 -0.26 0.73 -14.60
N PHE A 177 -0.33 -0.59 -14.74
CA PHE A 177 0.25 -1.36 -15.85
C PHE A 177 -0.87 -2.12 -16.57
N TRP A 178 -1.72 -1.34 -17.24
CA TRP A 178 -2.90 -1.85 -17.95
C TRP A 178 -2.54 -2.85 -19.06
N ASP A 179 -1.34 -2.78 -19.63
CA ASP A 179 -0.80 -3.71 -20.62
C ASP A 179 -0.75 -5.17 -20.10
N LYS A 180 -0.57 -5.35 -18.79
CA LYS A 180 -0.44 -6.67 -18.15
C LYS A 180 -1.77 -7.32 -17.80
N LEU A 181 -2.80 -6.49 -17.60
CA LEU A 181 -4.09 -6.93 -17.10
C LEU A 181 -4.76 -8.00 -17.99
N PRO A 182 -4.81 -7.87 -19.34
CA PRO A 182 -5.45 -8.87 -20.18
C PRO A 182 -4.83 -10.27 -20.07
N GLU A 183 -3.49 -10.34 -19.97
CA GLU A 183 -2.79 -11.61 -19.82
C GLU A 183 -3.09 -12.25 -18.46
N ILE A 184 -3.08 -11.46 -17.38
CA ILE A 184 -3.38 -11.92 -16.02
C ILE A 184 -4.82 -12.45 -15.93
N ILE A 185 -5.80 -11.69 -16.44
CA ILE A 185 -7.21 -12.09 -16.52
C ILE A 185 -7.35 -13.43 -17.26
N LYS A 186 -6.73 -13.53 -18.44
CA LYS A 186 -6.83 -14.74 -19.27
C LYS A 186 -6.15 -15.94 -18.62
N LYS A 187 -4.94 -15.75 -18.09
CA LYS A 187 -4.10 -16.83 -17.55
C LYS A 187 -4.66 -17.40 -16.25
N TYR A 188 -5.10 -16.53 -15.34
CA TYR A 188 -5.57 -16.94 -14.02
C TYR A 188 -7.09 -17.01 -13.91
N GLN A 189 -7.82 -16.71 -14.99
CA GLN A 189 -9.28 -16.78 -15.06
C GLN A 189 -9.97 -15.91 -13.99
N VAL A 190 -9.44 -14.70 -13.81
CA VAL A 190 -9.91 -13.73 -12.81
C VAL A 190 -10.62 -12.55 -13.49
N GLN A 191 -11.36 -11.78 -12.71
CA GLN A 191 -12.06 -10.57 -13.16
C GLN A 191 -11.65 -9.36 -12.30
N LEU A 192 -11.69 -8.16 -12.88
CA LEU A 192 -11.50 -6.90 -12.16
C LEU A 192 -12.85 -6.27 -11.84
#